data_AF-O31887-F1
#
_entry.id   AF-O31887-F1
#
_cell.length_a   1.000
_cell.length_b   1.000
_cell.length_c   1.000
_cell.angle_alpha   90.00
_cell.angle_beta   90.00
_cell.angle_gamma   90.00
#
_symmetry.space_group_name_H-M   'P 1'
#
loop_
_entity.id
_entity.type
_entity.pdbx_description
1 polymer ?
#
loop_
_entity_poly.entity_id
_entity_poly.type
_entity_poly.pdbx_seq_one_letter_code
_entity_poly.pdbx_strand_id
1 'polypeptide(L)' 'MNMFVIAAKSEGKYLYGYHPHIYSNLKQAENALKTMRKNGKLTERDKVYGLDGLMLVDL' A
#
# COMPACT_ATOMS: atom_id res chain seq x y z
N MET A 1 -6.53 -7.64 -13.65
CA MET A 1 -6.77 -8.04 -12.24
C MET A 1 -6.31 -6.87 -11.39
N ASN A 2 -7.21 -6.14 -10.73
CA ASN A 2 -6.86 -4.91 -10.01
C ASN A 2 -6.41 -5.29 -8.60
N MET A 3 -5.12 -5.58 -8.46
CA MET A 3 -4.49 -5.80 -7.16
C MET A 3 -4.17 -4.46 -6.51
N PHE A 4 -4.12 -4.42 -5.19
CA PHE A 4 -3.85 -3.20 -4.43
C PHE A 4 -2.77 -3.47 -3.40
N VAL A 5 -1.93 -2.48 -3.13
CA VAL A 5 -0.86 -2.59 -2.13
C VAL A 5 -0.70 -1.27 -1.39
N ILE A 6 -0.31 -1.37 -0.12
CA ILE A 6 0.06 -0.19 0.66
C ILE A 6 1.56 0.05 0.47
N ALA A 7 1.92 1.24 -0.01
CA ALA A 7 3.30 1.64 -0.21
C ALA A 7 3.50 3.12 0.08
N ALA A 8 4.76 3.53 0.30
CA ALA A 8 5.18 4.92 0.26
C ALA A 8 5.83 5.21 -1.09
N LYS A 9 5.48 6.33 -1.74
CA LYS A 9 6.19 6.84 -2.93
C LYS A 9 7.53 7.44 -2.46
N SER A 10 8.50 6.59 -2.15
CA SER A 10 9.87 7.05 -1.92
C SER A 10 10.81 6.22 -2.78
N GLU A 11 11.28 6.83 -3.87
CA GLU A 11 12.43 6.41 -4.70
C GLU A 11 12.56 4.90 -5.00
N GLY A 12 11.47 4.26 -5.44
CA GLY A 12 11.51 2.87 -5.90
C GLY A 12 11.79 1.83 -4.80
N LYS A 13 11.71 2.21 -3.53
CA LYS A 13 11.92 1.30 -2.40
C LYS A 13 10.59 1.05 -1.69
N TYR A 14 10.02 -0.14 -1.93
CA TYR A 14 8.93 -0.70 -1.13
C TYR A 14 9.24 -0.53 0.36
N LEU A 15 8.22 -0.22 1.15
CA LEU A 15 8.31 0.06 2.59
C LEU A 15 9.39 -0.78 3.27
N TYR A 16 10.54 -0.14 3.52
CA TYR A 16 11.62 -0.67 4.33
C TYR A 16 11.01 -1.05 5.69
N GLY A 17 10.75 -2.35 5.89
CA GLY A 17 10.27 -2.90 7.16
C GLY A 17 8.91 -3.60 7.12
N TYR A 18 8.17 -3.61 6.01
CA TYR A 18 6.89 -4.33 5.93
C TYR A 18 6.81 -5.20 4.68
N HIS A 19 6.54 -6.50 4.87
CA HIS A 19 6.20 -7.39 3.75
C HIS A 19 4.98 -6.81 3.02
N PRO A 20 5.09 -6.46 1.72
CA PRO A 20 3.98 -5.88 1.00
C PRO A 20 2.85 -6.90 0.92
N HIS A 21 1.74 -6.60 1.59
CA HIS A 21 0.52 -7.38 1.45
C HIS A 21 -0.24 -6.89 0.22
N ILE A 22 -0.54 -7.83 -0.68
CA ILE A 22 -1.37 -7.58 -1.84
C ILE A 22 -2.82 -7.88 -1.47
N TYR A 23 -3.68 -6.91 -1.73
CA TYR A 23 -5.12 -7.00 -1.52
C TYR A 23 -5.82 -7.16 -2.86
N SER A 24 -6.83 -8.02 -2.91
CA SER A 24 -7.69 -8.18 -4.10
C SER A 24 -8.79 -7.12 -4.19
N ASN A 25 -8.93 -6.27 -3.17
CA ASN A 25 -10.00 -5.28 -3.05
C ASN A 25 -9.47 -3.96 -2.47
N LEU A 26 -9.79 -2.85 -3.13
CA LEU A 26 -9.42 -1.49 -2.71
C LEU A 26 -9.87 -1.18 -1.29
N LYS A 27 -11.13 -1.50 -0.97
CA LYS A 27 -11.70 -1.22 0.35
C LYS A 27 -10.99 -1.99 1.47
N GLN A 28 -10.50 -3.20 1.18
CA GLN A 28 -9.69 -3.94 2.14
C GLN A 28 -8.33 -3.28 2.34
N ALA A 29 -7.67 -2.84 1.26
CA ALA A 29 -6.40 -2.13 1.33
C ALA A 29 -6.51 -0.81 2.11
N GLU A 30 -7.58 -0.03 1.89
CA GLU A 30 -7.83 1.21 2.62
C GLU A 30 -8.10 0.98 4.12
N ASN A 31 -8.88 -0.06 4.45
CA ASN A 31 -9.12 -0.44 5.85
C ASN A 31 -7.83 -0.90 6.54
N ALA A 32 -6.97 -1.63 5.84
CA ALA A 32 -5.67 -2.01 6.33
C ALA A 32 -4.76 -0.79 6.52
N LEU A 33 -4.73 0.15 5.56
CA LEU A 33 -4.00 1.41 5.68
C LEU A 33 -4.42 2.20 6.93
N LYS A 34 -5.73 2.36 7.16
CA LYS A 34 -6.26 3.03 8.36
C LYS A 34 -5.82 2.33 9.64
N THR A 35 -5.94 1.00 9.68
CA THR A 35 -5.54 0.18 10.85
C THR A 35 -4.04 0.31 11.13
N MET A 36 -3.21 0.20 10.11
CA MET A 36 -1.76 0.29 10.23
C MET A 36 -1.29 1.69 10.60
N ARG A 37 -1.91 2.74 10.05
CA ARG A 37 -1.63 4.14 10.42
C ARG A 37 -2.02 4.42 11.88
N LYS A 38 -3.18 3.92 12.34
CA LYS A 38 -3.59 4.01 13.75
C LYS A 38 -2.62 3.29 14.69
N ASN A 39 -2.06 2.17 14.26
CA ASN A 39 -1.08 1.41 15.02
C ASN A 39 0.34 2.01 14.96
N GLY A 40 0.53 3.19 14.36
CA GLY A 40 1.83 3.86 14.23
C GLY A 40 2.81 3.14 13.31
N LYS A 41 2.34 2.16 12.52
CA LYS A 41 3.18 1.36 11.64
C LYS A 41 3.42 2.00 10.27
N LEU A 42 2.58 2.98 9.93
CA LEU A 42 2.66 3.73 8.68
C LEU A 42 2.64 5.21 8.96
N THR A 43 3.27 5.94 8.05
CA THR A 43 3.36 7.40 8.04
C THR A 43 2.27 8.00 7.14
N GLU A 44 2.21 9.32 7.07
CA GLU A 44 1.31 10.02 6.15
C GLU A 44 1.67 9.81 4.67
N ARG A 45 2.91 9.38 4.38
CA ARG A 45 3.41 9.13 3.03
C ARG A 45 2.89 7.82 2.43
N ASP A 46 2.35 6.95 3.27
CA ASP A 46 1.79 5.67 2.89
C ASP A 46 0.38 5.83 2.36
N LYS A 47 0.13 5.26 1.17
CA LYS A 47 -1.20 5.18 0.58
C LYS A 47 -1.40 3.87 -0.16
N VAL A 48 -2.65 3.62 -0.55
CA VAL A 48 -3.00 2.48 -1.39
C VAL A 48 -2.65 2.84 -2.85
N TYR A 49 -2.00 1.90 -3.53
CA TYR A 49 -1.75 1.93 -4.97
C TYR A 49 -2.42 0.73 -5.63
N GLY A 50 -2.79 0.89 -6.90
CA GLY A 50 -3.04 -0.23 -7.79
C GLY A 50 -1.74 -0.94 -8.17
N LEU A 51 -1.82 -2.23 -8.43
CA LEU A 51 -0.74 -3.07 -8.93
C LEU A 51 -1.08 -3.49 -10.36
N ASP A 52 -0.33 -2.97 -11.32
CA ASP A 52 -0.36 -3.42 -12.72
C ASP A 52 0.96 -4.13 -13.05
N GLY A 53 0.93 -5.45 -13.04
CA GLY A 53 2.14 -6.27 -13.09
C GLY A 53 3.04 -6.01 -11.88
N LEU A 54 4.20 -5.37 -12.13
CA LEU A 54 5.17 -4.95 -11.11
C LEU A 54 5.17 -3.43 -10.87
N MET A 55 4.25 -2.70 -11.51
CA MET A 55 4.15 -1.24 -11.43
C MET A 55 3.10 -0.81 -10.42
N LEU A 56 3.43 0.23 -9.64
CA LEU A 56 2.48 0.91 -8.78
C LEU A 56 1.72 1.97 -9.60
N VAL A 57 0.40 1.84 -9.64
CA VAL A 57 -0.50 2.77 -10.29
C VAL A 57 -1.17 3.62 -9.21
N ASP A 58 -1.08 4.94 -9.37
CA ASP A 58 -1.82 5.87 -8.51
C ASP A 58 -3.32 5.74 -8.81
N LEU A 59 -4.14 5.63 -7.77
CA LEU A 59 -5.58 5.36 -7.87
C LEU A 59 -6.42 6.64 -7.95
#